data_AF-Q8NLK3-F1
#
_entry.id   AF-Q8NLK3-F1
#
_cell.length_a   1.000
_cell.length_b   1.000
_cell.length_c   1.000
_cell.angle_alpha   90.00
_cell.angle_beta   90.00
_cell.angle_gamma   90.00
#
_symmetry.space_group_name_H-M   'P 1'
#
loop_
_entity.id
_entity.type
_entity.pdbx_description
1 polymer ?
#
loop_
_entity_poly.entity_id
_entity_poly.type
_entity_poly.pdbx_seq_one_letter_code
_entity_poly.pdbx_strand_id
1 'polypeptide(L)'
;MTATLSAESSRNGKKPRPRVSVSQVVGEILLTVGILALLFAYYEAYWTNVESGKLQESAGQKLDEDWNEARVNPRQKLTPELGEAFARMYVPAFGSDFNFAVIEGTDEEDLLAGPGRYVDSQMPGEAGNFAVAGHRVGKGAPFNDLGNLEVCDAIVVETYNSWDVYRVMPMSTNGADRAAEAADCFNENQVSRMAEGDYVNVSGRSITTPDRIDATYPTPGVFDTAVREGSEALLTLTTCHPQFSNAERMIVHAMLVEEIDKSSGERPAALEEN
;
A
#
# COMPACT_ATOMS: atom_id res chain seq x y z
N MET A 1 91.63 41.86 28.51
CA MET A 1 90.57 42.39 27.62
C MET A 1 89.46 41.38 27.57
N THR A 2 88.26 41.86 27.85
CA THR A 2 87.04 41.17 28.30
C THR A 2 86.28 40.57 27.12
N ALA A 3 85.95 39.28 27.16
CA ALA A 3 84.97 38.68 26.26
C ALA A 3 83.64 38.52 27.01
N THR A 4 82.69 39.39 26.70
CA THR A 4 81.30 39.35 27.17
C THR A 4 80.54 38.22 26.45
N LEU A 5 80.11 37.22 27.21
CA LEU A 5 79.11 36.23 26.79
C LEU A 5 77.74 36.92 26.69
N SER A 6 77.17 36.98 25.49
CA SER A 6 75.80 37.45 25.27
C SER A 6 74.84 36.26 25.44
N ALA A 7 74.00 36.32 26.46
CA ALA A 7 72.98 35.30 26.73
C ALA A 7 71.71 35.63 25.92
N GLU A 8 71.35 34.76 24.97
CA GLU A 8 70.12 34.88 24.19
C GLU A 8 68.96 34.25 24.97
N SER A 9 68.14 35.10 25.59
CA SER A 9 66.95 34.71 26.36
C SER A 9 65.82 34.28 25.43
N SER A 10 65.65 32.96 25.24
CA SER A 10 64.45 32.36 24.63
C SER A 10 63.19 32.70 25.44
N ARG A 11 62.40 33.66 24.95
CA ARG A 11 61.05 33.93 25.48
C ARG A 11 60.07 32.91 24.93
N ASN A 12 59.85 31.84 25.69
CA ASN A 12 58.81 30.85 25.42
C ASN A 12 57.42 31.46 25.75
N GLY A 13 56.84 32.16 24.77
CA GLY A 13 55.48 32.69 24.87
C GLY A 13 54.46 31.56 24.91
N LYS A 14 53.94 31.23 26.10
CA LYS A 14 52.76 30.36 26.23
C LYS A 14 51.60 31.01 25.47
N LYS A 15 51.26 30.48 24.29
CA LYS A 15 50.07 30.89 23.53
C LYS A 15 48.83 30.77 24.44
N PRO A 16 47.99 31.81 24.56
CA PRO A 16 46.78 31.73 25.36
C PRO A 16 45.87 30.63 24.80
N ARG A 17 45.44 29.71 25.67
CA ARG A 17 44.48 28.66 25.28
C ARG A 17 43.17 29.33 24.87
N PRO A 18 42.59 29.03 23.70
CA PRO A 18 41.31 29.60 23.30
C PRO A 18 40.24 29.22 24.33
N ARG A 19 39.56 30.22 24.89
CA ARG A 19 38.40 29.99 25.76
C ARG A 19 37.22 29.65 24.88
N VAL A 20 36.61 28.49 25.12
CA VAL A 20 35.42 28.05 24.40
C VAL A 20 34.31 29.06 24.67
N SER A 21 33.77 29.65 23.60
CA SER A 21 32.66 30.60 23.67
C SER A 21 31.35 29.85 23.90
N VAL A 22 30.43 30.41 24.68
CA VAL A 22 29.07 29.84 24.86
C VAL A 22 28.36 29.66 23.51
N SER A 23 28.56 30.59 22.58
CA SER A 23 28.02 30.49 21.21
C SER A 23 28.58 29.30 20.43
N GLN A 24 29.84 28.91 20.69
CA GLN A 24 30.47 27.76 20.05
C GLN A 24 29.87 26.45 20.58
N VAL A 25 29.66 26.34 21.89
CA VAL A 25 29.01 25.17 22.50
C VAL A 25 27.58 25.01 22.00
N VAL A 26 26.81 26.11 21.96
CA VAL A 26 25.43 26.09 21.44
C VAL A 26 25.40 25.69 19.96
N GLY A 27 26.33 26.22 19.16
CA GLY A 27 26.45 25.84 17.75
C GLY A 27 26.79 24.36 17.55
N GLU A 28 27.69 23.80 18.36
CA GLU A 28 28.07 22.38 18.31
C GLU A 28 26.92 21.46 18.75
N ILE A 29 26.14 21.86 19.76
CA ILE A 29 24.91 21.14 20.15
C ILE A 29 23.88 21.18 19.02
N LEU A 30 23.64 22.34 18.40
CA LEU A 30 22.68 22.44 17.30
C LEU A 30 23.12 21.61 16.07
N LEU A 31 24.42 21.61 15.76
CA LEU A 31 24.97 20.78 14.68
C LEU A 31 24.85 19.28 14.99
N THR A 32 25.17 18.86 16.20
CA THR A 32 25.04 17.44 16.59
C THR A 32 23.58 16.99 16.58
N VAL A 33 22.66 17.79 17.11
CA VAL A 33 21.22 17.51 17.05
C VAL A 33 20.73 17.46 15.59
N GLY A 34 21.17 18.40 14.74
CA GLY A 34 20.82 18.40 13.32
C GLY A 34 21.33 17.17 12.58
N ILE A 35 22.58 16.75 12.83
CA ILE A 35 23.16 15.53 12.26
C ILE A 35 22.40 14.29 12.74
N LEU A 36 22.08 14.20 14.03
CA LEU A 36 21.31 13.09 14.58
C LEU A 36 19.89 13.04 13.98
N ALA A 37 19.24 14.19 13.79
CA ALA A 37 17.93 14.25 13.14
C ALA A 37 18.01 13.80 11.66
N LEU A 38 19.04 14.19 10.92
CA LEU A 38 19.26 13.73 9.54
C LEU A 38 19.55 12.24 9.46
N LEU A 39 20.39 11.71 10.35
CA LEU A 39 20.68 10.27 10.43
C LEU A 39 19.43 9.47 10.80
N PHE A 40 18.62 9.99 11.73
CA PHE A 40 17.36 9.37 12.10
C PHE A 40 16.37 9.36 10.93
N ALA A 41 16.22 10.47 10.21
CA ALA A 41 15.37 10.53 9.01
C ALA A 41 15.86 9.55 7.91
N TYR A 42 17.18 9.43 7.72
CA TYR A 42 17.74 8.45 6.78
C TYR A 42 17.48 7.01 7.23
N TYR A 43 17.62 6.71 8.51
CA TYR A 43 17.31 5.39 9.08
C TYR A 43 15.84 5.02 8.86
N GLU A 44 14.92 5.92 9.20
CA GLU A 44 13.48 5.73 8.97
C GLU A 44 13.16 5.52 7.48
N ALA A 45 13.78 6.29 6.57
CA ALA A 45 13.51 6.18 5.14
C ALA A 45 14.14 4.96 4.46
N TYR A 46 15.27 4.45 4.94
CA TYR A 46 16.00 3.37 4.26
C TYR A 46 15.85 2.03 4.98
N TRP A 47 16.08 1.98 6.28
CA TRP A 47 16.17 0.71 7.00
C TRP A 47 14.80 0.06 7.21
N THR A 48 13.78 0.84 7.56
CA THR A 48 12.42 0.31 7.80
C THR A 48 11.79 -0.22 6.51
N ASN A 49 12.05 0.45 5.37
CA ASN A 49 11.62 -0.01 4.04
C ASN A 49 12.26 -1.36 3.68
N VAL A 50 13.55 -1.53 3.97
CA VAL A 50 14.26 -2.79 3.69
C VAL A 50 13.70 -3.93 4.55
N GLU A 51 13.39 -3.68 5.82
CA GLU A 51 12.86 -4.72 6.70
C GLU A 51 11.46 -5.18 6.29
N SER A 52 10.56 -4.25 5.98
CA SER A 52 9.24 -4.60 5.43
C SER A 52 9.33 -5.31 4.08
N GLY A 53 10.29 -4.93 3.23
CA GLY A 53 10.56 -5.66 1.99
C GLY A 53 10.92 -7.13 2.22
N LYS A 54 11.72 -7.43 3.26
CA LYS A 54 12.02 -8.83 3.63
C LYS A 54 10.82 -9.56 4.20
N LEU A 55 10.00 -8.90 5.02
CA LEU A 55 8.76 -9.49 5.52
C LEU A 55 7.84 -9.85 4.34
N GLN A 56 7.76 -8.97 3.34
CA GLN A 56 6.96 -9.22 2.16
C GLN A 56 7.52 -10.35 1.29
N GLU A 57 8.84 -10.39 1.10
CA GLU A 57 9.50 -11.48 0.39
C GLU A 57 9.26 -12.82 1.10
N SER A 58 9.38 -12.85 2.43
CA SER A 58 9.09 -14.04 3.24
C SER A 58 7.62 -14.46 3.16
N ALA A 59 6.68 -13.51 3.16
CA ALA A 59 5.25 -13.78 3.03
C ALA A 59 4.93 -14.36 1.64
N GLY A 60 5.51 -13.79 0.59
CA GLY A 60 5.38 -14.29 -0.79
C GLY A 60 5.99 -15.68 -0.97
N GLN A 61 7.17 -15.95 -0.39
CA GLN A 61 7.79 -17.28 -0.44
C GLN A 61 6.95 -18.32 0.30
N LYS A 62 6.45 -17.99 1.50
CA LYS A 62 5.55 -18.88 2.25
C LYS A 62 4.27 -19.15 1.47
N LEU A 63 3.67 -18.13 0.84
CA LEU A 63 2.49 -18.28 -0.01
C LEU A 63 2.75 -19.27 -1.16
N ASP A 64 3.90 -19.14 -1.84
CA ASP A 64 4.27 -20.03 -2.94
C ASP A 64 4.52 -21.47 -2.45
N GLU A 65 5.14 -21.65 -1.28
CA GLU A 65 5.32 -22.95 -0.62
C GLU A 65 3.98 -23.60 -0.27
N ASP A 66 3.08 -22.85 0.38
CA ASP A 66 1.75 -23.31 0.78
C ASP A 66 0.91 -23.72 -0.44
N TRP A 67 0.93 -22.91 -1.52
CA TRP A 67 0.25 -23.28 -2.76
C TRP A 67 0.87 -24.51 -3.42
N ASN A 68 2.19 -24.70 -3.35
CA ASN A 68 2.83 -25.90 -3.88
C ASN A 68 2.47 -27.14 -3.05
N GLU A 69 2.39 -27.02 -1.73
CA GLU A 69 1.96 -28.11 -0.84
C GLU A 69 0.48 -28.46 -1.07
N ALA A 70 -0.40 -27.46 -1.20
CA ALA A 70 -1.83 -27.64 -1.47
C ALA A 70 -2.09 -28.47 -2.74
N ARG A 71 -1.29 -28.25 -3.79
CA ARG A 71 -1.38 -28.99 -5.07
C ARG A 71 -1.05 -30.46 -4.90
N VAL A 72 -0.19 -30.80 -3.95
CA VAL A 72 0.22 -32.17 -3.63
C VAL A 72 -0.73 -32.81 -2.61
N ASN A 73 -1.28 -32.03 -1.67
CA ASN A 73 -2.16 -32.48 -0.59
C ASN A 73 -3.35 -31.53 -0.37
N PRO A 74 -4.50 -31.75 -1.03
CA PRO A 74 -5.62 -30.80 -1.10
C PRO A 74 -6.49 -30.73 0.18
N ARG A 75 -5.94 -31.04 1.36
CA ARG A 75 -6.63 -30.93 2.65
C ARG A 75 -6.49 -29.54 3.31
N GLN A 76 -5.85 -28.59 2.63
CA GLN A 76 -5.51 -27.27 3.17
C GLN A 76 -6.74 -26.35 3.24
N LYS A 77 -6.70 -25.40 4.19
CA LYS A 77 -7.84 -24.56 4.56
C LYS A 77 -8.28 -23.67 3.41
N LEU A 78 -9.60 -23.63 3.14
CA LEU A 78 -10.22 -22.66 2.23
C LEU A 78 -10.27 -21.24 2.82
N THR A 79 -10.04 -21.11 4.12
CA THR A 79 -10.06 -19.83 4.84
C THR A 79 -8.67 -19.58 5.41
N PRO A 80 -8.03 -18.45 5.06
CA PRO A 80 -6.71 -18.12 5.58
C PRO A 80 -6.75 -17.87 7.10
N GLU A 81 -5.66 -18.20 7.79
CA GLU A 81 -5.50 -17.82 9.20
C GLU A 81 -5.02 -16.37 9.30
N LEU A 82 -5.36 -15.70 10.42
CA LEU A 82 -4.87 -14.34 10.69
C LEU A 82 -3.34 -14.28 10.61
N GLY A 83 -2.84 -13.27 9.91
CA GLY A 83 -1.42 -13.06 9.66
C GLY A 83 -0.83 -13.91 8.54
N GLU A 84 -1.61 -14.77 7.88
CA GLU A 84 -1.15 -15.56 6.74
C GLU A 84 -1.41 -14.87 5.40
N ALA A 85 -0.42 -14.95 4.50
CA ALA A 85 -0.62 -14.58 3.11
C ALA A 85 -1.53 -15.62 2.43
N PHE A 86 -2.48 -15.17 1.63
CA PHE A 86 -3.42 -16.07 0.94
C PHE A 86 -3.68 -15.72 -0.52
N ALA A 87 -3.34 -14.48 -0.91
CA ALA A 87 -3.46 -13.99 -2.27
C ALA A 87 -2.24 -13.13 -2.62
N ARG A 88 -2.10 -12.82 -3.90
CA ARG A 88 -1.08 -11.89 -4.40
C ARG A 88 -1.74 -10.86 -5.31
N MET A 89 -1.49 -9.58 -5.05
CA MET A 89 -2.04 -8.46 -5.80
C MET A 89 -1.01 -7.90 -6.75
N TYR A 90 -1.44 -7.53 -7.94
CA TYR A 90 -0.67 -6.88 -8.99
C TYR A 90 -1.41 -5.62 -9.44
N VAL A 91 -0.67 -4.56 -9.74
CA VAL A 91 -1.21 -3.31 -10.30
C VAL A 91 -0.31 -2.92 -11.47
N PRO A 92 -0.64 -3.37 -12.69
CA PRO A 92 0.23 -3.22 -13.86
C PRO A 92 0.58 -1.76 -14.19
N ALA A 93 -0.34 -0.82 -13.94
CA ALA A 93 -0.10 0.63 -14.06
C ALA A 93 1.05 1.17 -13.16
N PHE A 94 1.47 0.41 -12.14
CA PHE A 94 2.61 0.74 -11.28
C PHE A 94 3.91 0.03 -11.69
N GLY A 95 3.88 -0.76 -12.76
CA GLY A 95 5.02 -1.50 -13.30
C GLY A 95 4.92 -3.01 -13.05
N SER A 96 5.57 -3.78 -13.92
CA SER A 96 5.55 -5.25 -13.91
C SER A 96 6.14 -5.90 -12.65
N ASP A 97 6.98 -5.16 -11.90
CA ASP A 97 7.56 -5.60 -10.64
C ASP A 97 6.66 -5.29 -9.43
N PHE A 98 5.62 -4.46 -9.60
CA PHE A 98 4.67 -4.13 -8.54
C PHE A 98 3.77 -5.33 -8.25
N ASN A 99 4.11 -6.08 -7.20
CA ASN A 99 3.25 -7.13 -6.66
C ASN A 99 3.44 -7.28 -5.15
N PHE A 100 2.35 -7.61 -4.46
CA PHE A 100 2.33 -7.78 -3.02
C PHE A 100 1.53 -9.01 -2.63
N ALA A 101 2.08 -9.90 -1.80
CA ALA A 101 1.27 -10.85 -1.05
C ALA A 101 0.27 -10.09 -0.15
N VAL A 102 -0.97 -10.56 -0.12
CA VAL A 102 -2.07 -10.02 0.68
C VAL A 102 -2.26 -10.94 1.88
N ILE A 103 -2.24 -10.32 3.06
CA ILE A 103 -2.33 -10.97 4.36
C ILE A 103 -3.78 -10.99 4.84
N GLU A 104 -4.21 -12.03 5.55
CA GLU A 104 -5.49 -12.03 6.25
C GLU A 104 -5.38 -11.25 7.56
N GLY A 105 -6.15 -10.18 7.71
CA GLY A 105 -6.07 -9.28 8.89
C GLY A 105 -5.58 -7.89 8.55
N THR A 106 -5.90 -6.93 9.41
CA THR A 106 -5.50 -5.52 9.28
C THR A 106 -4.84 -4.99 10.56
N ASP A 107 -4.30 -5.87 11.39
CA ASP A 107 -3.56 -5.44 12.58
C ASP A 107 -2.22 -4.83 12.18
N GLU A 108 -1.64 -4.01 13.07
CA GLU A 108 -0.42 -3.25 12.74
C GLU A 108 0.74 -4.16 12.32
N GLU A 109 0.84 -5.34 12.92
CA GLU A 109 1.87 -6.34 12.61
C GLU A 109 1.69 -6.99 11.23
N ASP A 110 0.44 -7.24 10.81
CA ASP A 110 0.12 -7.80 9.49
C ASP A 110 0.49 -6.82 8.38
N LEU A 111 0.16 -5.54 8.59
CA LEU A 111 0.40 -4.47 7.63
C LEU A 111 1.90 -4.12 7.45
N LEU A 112 2.79 -4.66 8.30
CA LEU A 112 4.24 -4.55 8.11
C LEU A 112 4.74 -5.39 6.93
N ALA A 113 4.08 -6.52 6.67
CA ALA A 113 4.46 -7.46 5.62
C ALA A 113 3.82 -7.07 4.28
N GLY A 114 2.61 -6.51 4.27
CA GLY A 114 1.98 -6.11 3.02
C GLY A 114 0.56 -5.58 3.21
N PRO A 115 -0.23 -5.46 2.13
CA PRO A 115 -1.66 -5.21 2.21
C PRO A 115 -2.37 -6.30 3.03
N GLY A 116 -3.31 -5.89 3.87
CA GLY A 116 -4.08 -6.78 4.75
C GLY A 116 -5.59 -6.73 4.47
N ARG A 117 -6.26 -7.88 4.41
CA ARG A 117 -7.70 -7.99 4.18
C ARG A 117 -8.50 -7.66 5.43
N TYR A 118 -9.56 -6.87 5.30
CA TYR A 118 -10.57 -6.72 6.35
C TYR A 118 -11.33 -8.05 6.51
N VAL A 119 -11.18 -8.72 7.65
CA VAL A 119 -11.65 -10.11 7.85
C VAL A 119 -13.16 -10.31 7.68
N ASP A 120 -13.95 -9.27 7.92
CA ASP A 120 -15.42 -9.30 7.75
C ASP A 120 -15.88 -8.98 6.31
N SER A 121 -14.95 -8.64 5.41
CA SER A 121 -15.26 -8.39 4.00
C SER A 121 -15.39 -9.70 3.22
N GLN A 122 -15.66 -9.63 1.91
CA GLN A 122 -15.70 -10.80 1.04
C GLN A 122 -14.28 -11.26 0.64
N MET A 123 -14.17 -12.46 0.08
CA MET A 123 -12.94 -12.98 -0.56
C MET A 123 -12.82 -12.46 -2.01
N PRO A 124 -11.63 -12.54 -2.63
CA PRO A 124 -11.48 -12.24 -4.06
C PRO A 124 -12.46 -13.06 -4.92
N GLY A 125 -13.10 -12.39 -5.88
CA GLY A 125 -14.06 -12.99 -6.83
C GLY A 125 -15.49 -13.05 -6.31
N GLU A 126 -15.69 -12.98 -4.98
CA GLU A 126 -17.02 -13.09 -4.38
C GLU A 126 -17.87 -11.83 -4.56
N ALA A 127 -19.17 -12.03 -4.80
CA ALA A 127 -20.16 -10.96 -4.83
C ALA A 127 -20.18 -10.19 -3.50
N GLY A 128 -20.17 -8.85 -3.57
CA GLY A 128 -19.97 -7.98 -2.41
C GLY A 128 -18.69 -7.16 -2.56
N ASN A 129 -17.85 -7.12 -1.53
CA ASN A 129 -16.68 -6.26 -1.49
C ASN A 129 -15.50 -6.93 -0.78
N PHE A 130 -14.45 -7.25 -1.54
CA PHE A 130 -13.15 -7.64 -1.03
C PHE A 130 -12.37 -6.38 -0.66
N ALA A 131 -12.15 -6.13 0.63
CA ALA A 131 -11.54 -4.90 1.10
C ALA A 131 -10.14 -5.15 1.70
N VAL A 132 -9.20 -4.27 1.36
CA VAL A 132 -7.79 -4.37 1.75
C VAL A 132 -7.27 -3.03 2.27
N ALA A 133 -6.51 -3.05 3.36
CA ALA A 133 -5.77 -1.91 3.89
C ALA A 133 -4.29 -2.03 3.56
N GLY A 134 -3.61 -0.90 3.37
CA GLY A 134 -2.17 -0.89 3.17
C GLY A 134 -1.54 0.45 3.51
N HIS A 135 -0.27 0.44 3.90
CA HIS A 135 0.46 1.67 4.20
C HIS A 135 0.60 2.57 2.97
N ARG A 136 0.59 3.89 3.20
CA ARG A 136 0.83 4.90 2.17
C ARG A 136 2.29 5.35 2.09
N VAL A 137 2.98 5.40 3.23
CA VAL A 137 4.38 5.87 3.31
C VAL A 137 5.19 4.98 4.23
N GLY A 138 6.48 4.85 3.92
CA GLY A 138 7.42 3.98 4.65
C GLY A 138 7.12 2.48 4.45
N LYS A 139 7.90 1.62 5.10
CA LYS A 139 7.67 0.16 5.20
C LYS A 139 7.31 -0.56 3.89
N GLY A 140 7.90 -0.19 2.75
CA GLY A 140 7.53 -0.80 1.47
C GLY A 140 6.04 -0.59 1.11
N ALA A 141 5.49 0.56 1.49
CA ALA A 141 4.08 0.94 1.37
C ALA A 141 3.48 0.59 0.00
N PRO A 142 2.53 -0.37 -0.06
CA PRO A 142 1.92 -0.77 -1.33
C PRO A 142 1.05 0.35 -1.92
N PHE A 143 0.51 1.25 -1.10
CA PHE A 143 -0.57 2.15 -1.52
C PHE A 143 -0.17 3.64 -1.57
N ASN A 144 1.14 3.93 -1.69
CA ASN A 144 1.61 5.32 -1.86
C ASN A 144 0.97 6.00 -3.09
N ASP A 145 0.89 5.25 -4.19
CA ASP A 145 0.59 5.75 -5.53
C ASP A 145 -0.85 5.49 -6.00
N LEU A 146 -1.76 5.06 -5.11
CA LEU A 146 -3.19 4.90 -5.43
C LEU A 146 -3.86 6.18 -5.97
N GLY A 147 -3.26 7.34 -5.72
CA GLY A 147 -3.67 8.63 -6.28
C GLY A 147 -3.42 8.78 -7.79
N ASN A 148 -2.61 7.90 -8.38
CA ASN A 148 -2.27 7.90 -9.80
C ASN A 148 -3.14 6.95 -10.61
N LEU A 149 -3.92 6.06 -9.97
CA LEU A 149 -4.85 5.18 -10.67
C LEU A 149 -5.91 5.99 -11.42
N GLU A 150 -6.19 5.59 -12.64
CA GLU A 150 -7.24 6.11 -13.49
C GLU A 150 -8.37 5.10 -13.61
N VAL A 151 -9.52 5.54 -14.15
CA VAL A 151 -10.62 4.62 -14.47
C VAL A 151 -10.12 3.53 -15.43
N CYS A 152 -10.63 2.32 -15.30
CA CYS A 152 -10.25 1.15 -16.09
C CYS A 152 -8.86 0.55 -15.83
N ASP A 153 -8.00 1.17 -15.01
CA ASP A 153 -6.75 0.55 -14.58
C ASP A 153 -7.01 -0.80 -13.92
N ALA A 154 -6.21 -1.80 -14.30
CA ALA A 154 -6.34 -3.15 -13.79
C ALA A 154 -5.72 -3.28 -12.38
N ILE A 155 -6.44 -4.00 -11.51
CA ILE A 155 -5.91 -4.54 -10.27
C ILE A 155 -6.18 -6.04 -10.30
N VAL A 156 -5.14 -6.84 -10.42
CA VAL A 156 -5.24 -8.29 -10.56
C VAL A 156 -4.95 -8.94 -9.22
N VAL A 157 -5.84 -9.82 -8.76
CA VAL A 157 -5.67 -10.60 -7.54
C VAL A 157 -5.53 -12.07 -7.92
N GLU A 158 -4.42 -12.66 -7.51
CA GLU A 158 -4.11 -14.07 -7.70
C GLU A 158 -4.37 -14.82 -6.40
N THR A 159 -5.24 -15.82 -6.43
CA THR A 159 -5.46 -16.75 -5.32
C THR A 159 -4.85 -18.11 -5.64
N TYR A 160 -5.08 -19.11 -4.80
CA TYR A 160 -4.65 -20.48 -5.09
C TYR A 160 -5.22 -21.03 -6.41
N ASN A 161 -6.48 -20.73 -6.72
CA ASN A 161 -7.26 -21.33 -7.80
C ASN A 161 -7.73 -20.34 -8.86
N SER A 162 -7.75 -19.04 -8.60
CA SER A 162 -8.26 -18.02 -9.53
C SER A 162 -7.25 -16.91 -9.81
N TRP A 163 -7.47 -16.25 -10.94
CA TRP A 163 -7.08 -14.88 -11.19
C TRP A 163 -8.33 -14.02 -11.30
N ASP A 164 -8.43 -12.99 -10.47
CA ASP A 164 -9.54 -12.05 -10.42
C ASP A 164 -9.07 -10.69 -10.92
N VAL A 165 -9.60 -10.23 -12.05
CA VAL A 165 -9.25 -8.94 -12.65
C VAL A 165 -10.32 -7.93 -12.29
N TYR A 166 -9.93 -6.93 -11.50
CA TYR A 166 -10.75 -5.77 -11.20
C TYR A 166 -10.30 -4.60 -12.03
N ARG A 167 -11.24 -3.72 -12.37
CA ARG A 167 -10.94 -2.43 -12.99
C ARG A 167 -11.43 -1.29 -12.13
N VAL A 168 -10.63 -0.25 -12.01
CA VAL A 168 -10.97 0.94 -11.21
C VAL A 168 -12.25 1.58 -11.76
N MET A 169 -13.18 1.90 -10.87
CA MET A 169 -14.49 2.46 -11.24
C MET A 169 -14.40 3.94 -11.67
N PRO A 170 -15.45 4.49 -12.30
CA PRO A 170 -15.50 5.90 -12.69
C PRO A 170 -15.33 6.89 -11.53
N MET A 171 -14.63 7.99 -11.81
CA MET A 171 -14.34 9.06 -10.85
C MET A 171 -15.44 10.12 -10.85
N SER A 172 -16.10 10.33 -12.00
CA SER A 172 -17.16 11.33 -12.13
C SER A 172 -18.36 11.02 -11.24
N THR A 173 -19.12 12.06 -10.89
CA THR A 173 -20.38 11.97 -10.14
C THR A 173 -21.60 12.09 -11.04
N ASN A 174 -21.40 12.48 -12.31
CA ASN A 174 -22.48 12.62 -13.29
C ASN A 174 -22.70 11.29 -14.02
N GLY A 175 -23.94 10.81 -14.10
CA GLY A 175 -24.25 9.51 -14.70
C GLY A 175 -23.79 9.35 -16.15
N ALA A 176 -23.92 10.38 -16.99
CA ALA A 176 -23.51 10.29 -18.40
C ALA A 176 -21.99 10.22 -18.55
N ASP A 177 -21.25 11.03 -17.78
CA ASP A 177 -19.79 11.00 -17.77
C ASP A 177 -19.27 9.68 -17.18
N ARG A 178 -19.91 9.17 -16.12
CA ARG A 178 -19.59 7.85 -15.54
C ARG A 178 -19.78 6.73 -16.55
N ALA A 179 -20.87 6.76 -17.31
CA ALA A 179 -21.13 5.78 -18.35
C ALA A 179 -20.05 5.83 -19.44
N ALA A 180 -19.63 7.03 -19.85
CA ALA A 180 -18.57 7.21 -20.83
C ALA A 180 -17.20 6.72 -20.30
N GLU A 181 -16.86 7.03 -19.05
CA GLU A 181 -15.62 6.58 -18.39
C GLU A 181 -15.54 5.05 -18.26
N ALA A 182 -16.68 4.37 -18.04
CA ALA A 182 -16.72 2.91 -17.85
C ALA A 182 -16.85 2.10 -19.15
N ALA A 183 -17.23 2.73 -20.27
CA ALA A 183 -17.67 2.02 -21.47
C ALA A 183 -16.59 1.12 -22.10
N ASP A 184 -15.32 1.45 -21.93
CA ASP A 184 -14.21 0.75 -22.58
C ASP A 184 -13.84 -0.57 -21.89
N CYS A 185 -14.23 -0.75 -20.63
CA CYS A 185 -13.66 -1.80 -19.79
C CYS A 185 -14.66 -2.56 -18.91
N PHE A 186 -15.92 -2.12 -18.88
CA PHE A 186 -17.03 -2.81 -18.20
C PHE A 186 -18.11 -3.21 -19.20
N ASN A 187 -18.89 -4.24 -18.87
CA ASN A 187 -20.04 -4.63 -19.72
C ASN A 187 -21.22 -3.66 -19.58
N GLU A 188 -22.15 -3.68 -20.55
CA GLU A 188 -23.30 -2.75 -20.59
C GLU A 188 -24.15 -2.74 -19.29
N ASN A 189 -24.30 -3.89 -18.64
CA ASN A 189 -25.04 -3.99 -17.38
C ASN A 189 -24.30 -3.27 -16.24
N GLN A 190 -23.01 -3.56 -16.08
CA GLN A 190 -22.15 -2.90 -15.08
C GLN A 190 -22.12 -1.38 -15.29
N VAL A 191 -21.96 -0.92 -16.53
CA VAL A 191 -22.02 0.51 -16.89
C VAL A 191 -23.33 1.14 -16.43
N SER A 192 -24.47 0.53 -16.76
CA SER A 192 -25.80 1.02 -16.35
C SER A 192 -25.95 1.08 -14.83
N ARG A 193 -25.50 0.05 -14.11
CA ARG A 193 -25.57 0.00 -12.64
C ARG A 193 -24.68 1.04 -11.96
N MET A 194 -23.54 1.39 -12.54
CA MET A 194 -22.66 2.46 -12.05
C MET A 194 -23.12 3.86 -12.41
N ALA A 195 -23.82 4.03 -13.54
CA ALA A 195 -24.30 5.32 -14.01
C ALA A 195 -25.60 5.75 -13.32
N GLU A 196 -26.54 4.81 -13.13
CA GLU A 196 -27.91 5.11 -12.68
C GLU A 196 -28.48 4.10 -11.67
N GLY A 197 -27.80 2.97 -11.44
CA GLY A 197 -28.29 1.89 -10.58
C GLY A 197 -27.65 1.83 -9.20
N ASP A 198 -27.45 0.59 -8.71
CA ASP A 198 -27.05 0.30 -7.33
C ASP A 198 -25.69 0.88 -6.93
N TYR A 199 -24.82 1.14 -7.91
CA TYR A 199 -23.45 1.63 -7.71
C TYR A 199 -23.27 3.09 -8.12
N VAL A 200 -24.36 3.85 -8.29
CA VAL A 200 -24.32 5.28 -8.66
C VAL A 200 -23.53 6.15 -7.68
N ASN A 201 -23.51 5.76 -6.40
CA ASN A 201 -22.81 6.50 -5.34
C ASN A 201 -21.40 5.96 -5.04
N VAL A 202 -20.91 4.97 -5.79
CA VAL A 202 -19.59 4.37 -5.58
C VAL A 202 -18.58 5.02 -6.54
N SER A 203 -17.77 5.94 -6.02
CA SER A 203 -16.72 6.60 -6.80
C SER A 203 -15.46 5.74 -6.85
N GLY A 204 -14.78 5.69 -8.00
CA GLY A 204 -13.51 4.97 -8.15
C GLY A 204 -12.42 5.42 -7.19
N ARG A 205 -12.43 6.69 -6.76
CA ARG A 205 -11.53 7.20 -5.72
C ARG A 205 -12.18 8.32 -4.93
N SER A 206 -12.03 8.26 -3.61
CA SER A 206 -12.51 9.32 -2.71
C SER A 206 -11.59 9.52 -1.50
N ILE A 207 -11.70 10.68 -0.87
CA ILE A 207 -11.10 10.95 0.44
C ILE A 207 -12.24 11.00 1.46
N THR A 208 -12.04 10.30 2.59
CA THR A 208 -13.05 10.16 3.64
C THR A 208 -12.41 10.20 5.02
N THR A 209 -13.23 10.19 6.07
CA THR A 209 -12.77 10.14 7.47
C THR A 209 -12.57 8.68 7.93
N PRO A 210 -11.71 8.40 8.92
CA PRO A 210 -11.42 7.03 9.36
C PRO A 210 -12.61 6.25 9.92
N ASP A 211 -13.68 6.95 10.37
CA ASP A 211 -14.92 6.36 10.89
C ASP A 211 -15.89 5.90 9.80
N ARG A 212 -15.60 6.18 8.52
CA ARG A 212 -16.42 5.78 7.37
C ARG A 212 -16.12 4.34 6.94
N ILE A 213 -16.46 3.42 7.84
CA ILE A 213 -16.31 1.96 7.65
C ILE A 213 -17.24 1.41 6.57
N ASP A 214 -18.30 2.14 6.20
CA ASP A 214 -19.22 1.78 5.12
C ASP A 214 -18.56 1.69 3.74
N ALA A 215 -17.33 2.19 3.59
CA ALA A 215 -16.52 1.97 2.39
C ALA A 215 -16.14 0.49 2.19
N THR A 216 -16.05 -0.31 3.25
CA THR A 216 -15.67 -1.73 3.15
C THR A 216 -16.87 -2.68 3.15
N TYR A 217 -18.09 -2.15 3.22
CA TYR A 217 -19.31 -2.97 3.21
C TYR A 217 -19.58 -3.56 1.82
N PRO A 218 -20.39 -4.63 1.71
CA PRO A 218 -20.66 -5.31 0.44
C PRO A 218 -21.14 -4.38 -0.69
N THR A 219 -21.86 -3.31 -0.35
CA THR A 219 -22.15 -2.21 -1.26
C THR A 219 -21.63 -0.92 -0.62
N PRO A 220 -20.49 -0.38 -1.08
CA PRO A 220 -19.87 0.80 -0.48
C PRO A 220 -20.83 1.98 -0.35
N GLY A 221 -20.82 2.63 0.81
CA GLY A 221 -21.69 3.79 1.09
C GLY A 221 -23.12 3.43 1.51
N VAL A 222 -23.49 2.15 1.53
CA VAL A 222 -24.76 1.66 2.05
C VAL A 222 -24.50 0.98 3.40
N PHE A 223 -25.14 1.46 4.47
CA PHE A 223 -25.00 0.90 5.82
C PHE A 223 -25.79 -0.41 5.97
N ASP A 224 -25.37 -1.43 5.21
CA ASP A 224 -25.91 -2.77 5.18
C ASP A 224 -24.77 -3.76 4.94
N THR A 225 -24.64 -4.77 5.80
CA THR A 225 -23.58 -5.79 5.71
C THR A 225 -24.05 -7.06 4.99
N ALA A 226 -25.29 -7.10 4.52
CA ALA A 226 -25.80 -8.23 3.74
C ALA A 226 -25.34 -8.14 2.28
N VAL A 227 -24.76 -9.24 1.77
CA VAL A 227 -24.56 -9.41 0.32
C VAL A 227 -25.92 -9.68 -0.32
N ARG A 228 -26.31 -8.85 -1.28
CA ARG A 228 -27.58 -8.99 -1.98
C ARG A 228 -27.42 -9.92 -3.18
N GLU A 229 -28.49 -10.63 -3.52
CA GLU A 229 -28.51 -11.44 -4.73
C GLU A 229 -28.28 -10.53 -5.95
N GLY A 230 -27.33 -10.92 -6.81
CA GLY A 230 -26.94 -10.13 -7.97
C GLY A 230 -26.05 -8.93 -7.65
N SER A 231 -25.46 -8.82 -6.45
CA SER A 231 -24.35 -7.89 -6.22
C SER A 231 -23.17 -8.22 -7.14
N GLU A 232 -22.55 -7.18 -7.72
CA GLU A 232 -21.24 -7.31 -8.36
C GLU A 232 -20.18 -7.63 -7.30
N ALA A 233 -19.06 -8.20 -7.75
CA ALA A 233 -17.85 -8.36 -6.93
C ALA A 233 -17.01 -7.09 -7.03
N LEU A 234 -16.76 -6.45 -5.89
CA LEU A 234 -15.94 -5.25 -5.78
C LEU A 234 -14.63 -5.52 -5.06
N LEU A 235 -13.64 -4.68 -5.34
CA LEU A 235 -12.40 -4.55 -4.61
C LEU A 235 -12.33 -3.13 -4.02
N THR A 236 -11.97 -3.02 -2.74
CA THR A 236 -11.74 -1.75 -2.06
C THR A 236 -10.33 -1.68 -1.51
N LEU A 237 -9.56 -0.67 -1.90
CA LEU A 237 -8.24 -0.38 -1.33
C LEU A 237 -8.33 0.83 -0.41
N THR A 238 -7.77 0.71 0.79
CA THR A 238 -7.80 1.78 1.80
C THR A 238 -6.39 2.13 2.27
N THR A 239 -6.11 3.42 2.38
CA THR A 239 -4.81 3.90 2.89
C THR A 239 -4.94 5.27 3.59
N CYS A 240 -3.90 5.71 4.29
CA CYS A 240 -3.87 6.98 5.02
C CYS A 240 -3.89 8.20 4.09
N HIS A 241 -4.46 9.31 4.53
CA HIS A 241 -4.44 10.58 3.80
C HIS A 241 -4.38 11.78 4.77
N PRO A 242 -3.76 12.92 4.39
CA PRO A 242 -2.84 13.13 3.25
C PRO A 242 -1.53 12.34 3.38
N GLN A 243 -0.61 12.44 2.40
CA GLN A 243 0.51 11.49 2.22
C GLN A 243 1.32 11.20 3.51
N PHE A 244 1.57 12.20 4.34
CA PHE A 244 2.35 12.07 5.59
C PHE A 244 1.48 12.22 6.86
N SER A 245 0.20 11.86 6.77
CA SER A 245 -0.77 11.96 7.86
C SER A 245 -1.73 10.78 7.86
N ASN A 246 -2.40 10.55 8.98
CA ASN A 246 -3.45 9.55 9.16
C ASN A 246 -4.80 10.20 9.53
N ALA A 247 -4.96 11.50 9.27
CA ALA A 247 -6.18 12.24 9.60
C ALA A 247 -7.40 11.76 8.80
N GLU A 248 -7.18 11.40 7.54
CA GLU A 248 -8.18 10.97 6.57
C GLU A 248 -7.79 9.63 5.96
N ARG A 249 -8.63 9.10 5.09
CA ARG A 249 -8.38 7.89 4.31
C ARG A 249 -8.62 8.15 2.84
N MET A 250 -7.71 7.64 2.00
CA MET A 250 -7.94 7.50 0.57
C MET A 250 -8.54 6.12 0.33
N ILE A 251 -9.64 6.09 -0.42
CA ILE A 251 -10.37 4.89 -0.80
C ILE A 251 -10.34 4.77 -2.32
N VAL A 252 -10.03 3.58 -2.83
CA VAL A 252 -10.18 3.24 -4.25
C VAL A 252 -11.16 2.08 -4.36
N HIS A 253 -12.12 2.18 -5.28
CA HIS A 253 -13.06 1.13 -5.60
C HIS A 253 -12.84 0.63 -7.03
N ALA A 254 -12.81 -0.68 -7.18
CA ALA A 254 -12.70 -1.37 -8.45
C ALA A 254 -13.77 -2.48 -8.52
N MET A 255 -14.20 -2.83 -9.73
CA MET A 255 -15.23 -3.84 -9.97
C MET A 255 -14.66 -4.98 -10.81
N LEU A 256 -15.02 -6.22 -10.48
CA LEU A 256 -14.57 -7.42 -11.18
C LEU A 256 -15.08 -7.42 -12.62
N VAL A 257 -14.20 -7.71 -13.57
CA VAL A 257 -14.53 -7.82 -15.00
C VAL A 257 -14.21 -9.18 -15.58
N GLU A 258 -13.30 -9.93 -14.95
CA GLU A 258 -12.85 -11.23 -15.43
C GLU A 258 -12.39 -12.09 -14.25
N GLU A 259 -12.77 -13.36 -14.26
CA GLU A 259 -12.30 -14.40 -13.34
C GLU A 259 -11.80 -15.58 -14.18
N ILE A 260 -10.54 -15.97 -13.97
CA ILE A 260 -9.90 -17.08 -14.70
C ILE A 260 -9.51 -18.16 -13.70
N ASP A 261 -10.07 -19.36 -13.87
CA ASP A 261 -9.66 -20.54 -13.12
C ASP A 261 -8.25 -20.98 -13.57
N LYS A 262 -7.32 -21.12 -12.63
CA LYS A 262 -5.92 -21.50 -12.89
C LYS A 262 -5.76 -22.90 -13.47
N SER A 263 -6.75 -23.77 -13.34
CA SER A 263 -6.76 -25.08 -13.99
C SER A 263 -6.78 -24.98 -15.52
N SER A 264 -7.17 -23.83 -16.08
CA SER A 264 -7.03 -23.51 -17.52
C SER A 264 -5.56 -23.40 -17.97
N GLY A 265 -4.65 -23.03 -17.06
CA GLY A 265 -3.27 -22.67 -17.37
C GLY A 265 -3.10 -21.29 -17.99
N GLU A 266 -4.18 -20.52 -18.15
CA GLU A 266 -4.15 -19.16 -18.69
C GLU A 266 -3.80 -18.14 -17.59
N ARG A 267 -3.22 -17.01 -18.01
CA ARG A 267 -2.98 -15.84 -17.15
C ARG A 267 -3.73 -14.65 -17.75
N PRO A 268 -4.23 -13.71 -16.91
CA PRO A 268 -4.93 -12.53 -17.41
C PRO A 268 -4.03 -11.71 -18.34
N ALA A 269 -4.57 -11.31 -19.49
CA ALA A 269 -3.88 -10.39 -20.39
C ALA A 269 -3.61 -9.02 -19.72
N ALA A 270 -4.44 -8.66 -18.74
CA ALA A 270 -4.31 -7.43 -17.97
C ALA A 270 -2.94 -7.29 -17.28
N LEU A 271 -2.25 -8.38 -16.96
CA LEU A 271 -0.91 -8.33 -16.36
C LEU A 271 0.16 -7.71 -17.28
N GLU A 272 -0.12 -7.60 -18.58
CA GLU A 272 0.79 -7.04 -19.57
C GLU A 272 0.43 -5.59 -19.95
N GLU A 273 -0.59 -5.00 -19.32
CA GLU A 273 -0.96 -3.58 -19.47
C GLU A 273 0.09 -2.72 -18.75
N ASN A 274 0.83 -1.86 -19.47
CA ASN A 274 1.80 -0.90 -18.90
C ASN A 274 1.47 0.51 -19.36
#